data_AF-R7XP75-F1
#
_entry.id   AF-R7XP75-F1
#
_cell.length_a   1.000
_cell.length_b   1.000
_cell.length_c   1.000
_cell.angle_alpha   90.00
_cell.angle_beta   90.00
_cell.angle_gamma   90.00
#
_symmetry.space_group_name_H-M   'P 1'
#
loop_
_entity.id
_entity.type
_entity.pdbx_description
1 polymer ?
#
loop_
_entity_poly.entity_id
_entity_poly.type
_entity_poly.pdbx_seq_one_letter_code
_entity_poly.pdbx_strand_id
1 'polypeptide(L)'
;MLTNADVDHVAGLLSLREGHPFTLYATDRVLRVLQGNAIFNVLDRGSVERLALRLDQVQSVFDAQGCDTGVRIEPFAIPGKVALWLEDPEAAGFGGGPEDTIGLALGTTGSRCRLFYMPGCSALPDAIKSRLARGDSLLFDGTTFTEDEMISSGAGSKTASRMGHLPISGARGAVAQWEGVSLQRKLFIHMNNTNPVLLPDSKERAFIRAAGWDTTYDGMEFCVE
;
A
#
# COMPACT_ATOMS: atom_id res chain seq x y z
N MET A 1 10.22 -4.91 1.51
CA MET A 1 8.96 -5.66 1.67
C MET A 1 8.03 -5.30 0.52
N LEU A 2 7.16 -6.20 0.06
CA LEU A 2 6.21 -5.95 -1.01
C LEU A 2 4.76 -6.13 -0.52
N THR A 3 3.90 -5.17 -0.84
CA THR A 3 2.47 -5.19 -0.52
C THR A 3 1.59 -5.75 -1.64
N ASN A 4 2.11 -5.80 -2.86
CA ASN A 4 1.47 -6.42 -4.02
C ASN A 4 2.54 -6.78 -5.09
N ALA A 5 2.10 -7.13 -6.30
CA ALA A 5 2.96 -7.43 -7.44
C ALA A 5 2.86 -6.41 -8.59
N ASP A 6 2.37 -5.20 -8.33
CA ASP A 6 2.34 -4.15 -9.36
C ASP A 6 3.75 -3.74 -9.79
N VAL A 7 3.88 -3.33 -11.06
CA VAL A 7 5.18 -3.08 -11.69
C VAL A 7 5.96 -2.00 -10.96
N ASP A 8 5.30 -0.92 -10.56
CA ASP A 8 5.86 0.18 -9.77
C ASP A 8 6.35 -0.25 -8.37
N HIS A 9 5.77 -1.29 -7.78
CA HIS A 9 6.22 -1.85 -6.51
C HIS A 9 7.33 -2.89 -6.62
N VAL A 10 7.49 -3.57 -7.77
CA VAL A 10 8.48 -4.66 -7.92
C VAL A 10 9.67 -4.31 -8.82
N ALA A 11 9.55 -3.36 -9.74
CA ALA A 11 10.61 -3.05 -10.71
C ALA A 11 11.92 -2.59 -10.06
N GLY A 12 11.82 -1.90 -8.91
CA GLY A 12 12.99 -1.47 -8.14
C GLY A 12 13.93 -2.61 -7.74
N LEU A 13 13.41 -3.84 -7.58
CA LEU A 13 14.21 -5.03 -7.28
C LEU A 13 15.30 -5.29 -8.33
N LEU A 14 15.04 -4.96 -9.60
CA LEU A 14 16.00 -5.17 -10.69
C LEU A 14 17.24 -4.26 -10.54
N SER A 15 17.11 -3.17 -9.80
CA SER A 15 18.21 -2.24 -9.51
C SER A 15 19.02 -2.64 -8.27
N LEU A 16 18.63 -3.70 -7.55
CA LEU A 16 19.30 -4.21 -6.34
C LEU A 16 20.08 -5.52 -6.61
N ARG A 17 20.53 -5.73 -7.86
CA ARG A 17 21.05 -7.01 -8.36
C ARG A 17 22.56 -7.21 -8.15
N GLU A 18 23.27 -6.16 -7.74
CA GLU A 18 24.73 -6.12 -7.64
C GLU A 18 25.28 -6.88 -6.41
N GLY A 19 24.54 -7.85 -5.88
CA GLY A 19 24.98 -8.77 -4.82
C GLY A 19 24.89 -8.22 -3.39
N HIS A 20 24.17 -7.12 -3.16
CA HIS A 20 23.95 -6.61 -1.81
C HIS A 20 22.97 -7.53 -1.04
N PRO A 21 23.31 -8.01 0.16
CA PRO A 21 22.44 -8.90 0.90
C PRO A 21 21.28 -8.12 1.54
N PHE A 22 20.06 -8.65 1.39
CA PHE A 22 18.85 -8.15 2.06
C PHE A 22 17.79 -9.23 2.13
N THR A 23 16.78 -9.02 2.98
CA THR A 23 15.67 -9.95 3.13
C THR A 23 14.42 -9.41 2.43
N LEU A 24 13.89 -10.18 1.49
CA LEU A 24 12.69 -9.85 0.73
C LEU A 24 11.45 -10.48 1.38
N TYR A 25 10.60 -9.65 1.95
CA TYR A 25 9.32 -10.07 2.52
C TYR A 25 8.17 -9.80 1.55
N ALA A 26 7.32 -10.80 1.30
CA ALA A 26 6.06 -10.66 0.57
C ALA A 26 5.11 -11.82 0.89
N THR A 27 3.83 -11.76 0.51
CA THR A 27 2.92 -12.93 0.62
C THR A 27 3.42 -14.08 -0.25
N ASP A 28 3.00 -15.32 0.05
CA ASP A 28 3.35 -16.48 -0.79
C ASP A 28 2.88 -16.28 -2.23
N ARG A 29 1.72 -15.64 -2.43
CA ARG A 29 1.22 -15.28 -3.76
C ARG A 29 2.20 -14.38 -4.52
N VAL A 30 2.67 -13.29 -3.93
CA VAL A 30 3.63 -12.38 -4.57
C VAL A 30 4.99 -13.06 -4.77
N LEU A 31 5.46 -13.86 -3.81
CA LEU A 31 6.71 -14.62 -3.98
C LEU A 31 6.64 -15.62 -5.15
N ARG A 32 5.50 -16.30 -5.34
CA ARG A 32 5.27 -17.17 -6.51
C ARG A 32 5.30 -16.39 -7.82
N VAL A 33 4.71 -15.20 -7.86
CA VAL A 33 4.78 -14.31 -9.03
C VAL A 33 6.24 -14.00 -9.37
N LEU A 34 7.04 -13.57 -8.39
CA LEU A 34 8.46 -13.29 -8.62
C LEU A 34 9.23 -14.53 -9.07
N GLN A 35 8.95 -15.70 -8.48
CA GLN A 35 9.58 -16.96 -8.87
C GLN A 35 9.20 -17.40 -10.29
N GLY A 36 7.97 -17.14 -10.74
CA GLY A 36 7.50 -17.43 -12.09
C GLY A 36 8.11 -16.55 -13.18
N ASN A 37 8.83 -15.48 -12.81
CA ASN A 37 9.37 -14.50 -13.74
C ASN A 37 10.90 -14.51 -13.70
N ALA A 38 11.51 -15.07 -14.75
CA ALA A 38 12.96 -15.29 -14.81
C ALA A 38 13.80 -14.01 -14.64
N ILE A 39 13.24 -12.83 -14.94
CA ILE A 39 13.92 -11.55 -14.74
C ILE A 39 14.31 -11.31 -13.27
N PHE A 40 13.55 -11.82 -12.29
CA PHE A 40 13.87 -11.68 -10.87
C PHE A 40 14.88 -12.71 -10.36
N ASN A 41 15.42 -13.58 -11.21
CA ASN A 41 16.57 -14.42 -10.87
C ASN A 41 17.87 -13.62 -10.79
N VAL A 42 17.86 -12.34 -11.20
CA VAL A 42 18.97 -11.40 -10.94
C VAL A 42 19.20 -11.16 -9.44
N LEU A 43 18.20 -11.45 -8.60
CA LEU A 43 18.36 -11.49 -7.15
C LEU A 43 18.84 -12.89 -6.74
N ASP A 44 20.14 -13.00 -6.48
CA ASP A 44 20.79 -14.23 -6.05
C ASP A 44 20.15 -14.81 -4.79
N ARG A 45 19.84 -16.11 -4.79
CA ARG A 45 19.17 -16.79 -3.66
C ARG A 45 20.09 -17.07 -2.48
N GLY A 46 21.41 -17.05 -2.69
CA GLY A 46 22.38 -17.16 -1.60
C GLY A 46 22.53 -15.85 -0.82
N SER A 47 22.27 -14.71 -1.47
CA SER A 47 22.45 -13.37 -0.92
C SER A 47 21.14 -12.70 -0.51
N VAL A 48 20.02 -13.05 -1.15
CA VAL A 48 18.71 -12.47 -0.91
C VAL A 48 17.73 -13.54 -0.43
N GLU A 49 17.53 -13.60 0.89
CA GLU A 49 16.53 -14.46 1.50
C GLU A 49 15.12 -13.96 1.16
N ARG A 50 14.18 -14.88 0.89
CA ARG A 50 12.80 -14.57 0.57
C ARG A 50 11.89 -15.15 1.64
N LEU A 51 11.31 -14.30 2.48
CA LEU A 51 10.48 -14.68 3.61
C LEU A 51 9.01 -14.39 3.35
N ALA A 52 8.16 -15.40 3.58
CA ALA A 52 6.74 -15.28 3.34
C ALA A 52 6.04 -14.57 4.49
N LEU A 53 5.23 -13.57 4.16
CA LEU A 53 4.36 -12.87 5.09
C LEU A 53 3.07 -13.68 5.31
N ARG A 54 2.78 -14.00 6.56
CA ARG A 54 1.54 -14.66 6.98
C ARG A 54 0.48 -13.64 7.38
N LEU A 55 -0.68 -13.65 6.73
CA LEU A 55 -1.79 -12.74 7.03
C LEU A 55 -2.25 -12.89 8.49
N ASP A 56 -2.62 -11.76 9.09
CA ASP A 56 -3.18 -11.64 10.44
C ASP A 56 -2.25 -12.19 11.54
N GLN A 57 -0.94 -12.22 11.27
CA GLN A 57 0.08 -12.65 12.22
C GLN A 57 1.16 -11.60 12.37
N VAL A 58 1.40 -11.19 13.61
CA VAL A 58 2.53 -10.32 13.95
C VAL A 58 3.83 -11.10 13.75
N GLN A 59 4.72 -10.56 12.92
CA GLN A 59 6.00 -11.14 12.56
C GLN A 59 7.14 -10.16 12.85
N SER A 60 8.27 -10.68 13.30
CA SER A 60 9.51 -9.89 13.43
C SER A 60 10.14 -9.63 12.07
N VAL A 61 10.70 -8.43 11.89
CA VAL A 61 11.52 -8.10 10.72
C VAL A 61 12.99 -8.29 11.09
N PHE A 62 13.67 -9.13 10.32
CA PHE A 62 15.10 -9.35 10.41
C PHE A 62 15.83 -8.66 9.26
N ASP A 63 17.05 -8.21 9.54
CA ASP A 63 17.98 -7.72 8.52
C ASP A 63 18.62 -8.89 7.75
N ALA A 64 19.56 -8.55 6.85
CA ALA A 64 20.23 -9.52 5.99
C ALA A 64 21.17 -10.48 6.74
N GLN A 65 21.51 -10.17 7.99
CA GLN A 65 22.33 -11.00 8.87
C GLN A 65 21.47 -11.86 9.80
N GLY A 66 20.14 -11.76 9.70
CA GLY A 66 19.21 -12.46 10.58
C GLY A 66 19.08 -11.80 11.96
N CYS A 67 19.54 -10.55 12.13
CA CYS A 67 19.37 -9.82 13.38
C CYS A 67 17.99 -9.18 13.44
N ASP A 68 17.34 -9.26 14.61
CA ASP A 68 16.03 -8.64 14.84
C ASP A 68 16.18 -7.11 14.85
N THR A 69 15.45 -6.45 13.96
CA THR A 69 15.47 -4.98 13.81
C THR A 69 14.66 -4.26 14.89
N GLY A 70 13.92 -5.00 15.72
CA GLY A 70 12.94 -4.46 16.68
C GLY A 70 11.61 -4.06 16.02
N VAL A 71 11.53 -4.05 14.69
CA VAL A 71 10.31 -3.78 13.92
C VAL A 71 9.42 -5.02 13.91
N ARG A 72 8.11 -4.78 14.07
CA ARG A 72 7.05 -5.78 14.00
C ARG A 72 6.08 -5.38 12.91
N ILE A 73 5.64 -6.38 12.16
CA ILE A 73 4.71 -6.20 11.04
C ILE A 73 3.55 -7.17 11.18
N GLU A 74 2.34 -6.71 10.91
CA GLU A 74 1.15 -7.54 10.79
C GLU A 74 0.53 -7.26 9.42
N PRO A 75 0.71 -8.16 8.44
CA PRO A 75 0.08 -8.02 7.14
C PRO A 75 -1.38 -8.45 7.22
N PHE A 76 -2.26 -7.76 6.52
CA PHE A 76 -3.68 -8.12 6.45
C PHE A 76 -4.21 -7.91 5.04
N ALA A 77 -5.14 -8.75 4.61
CA ALA A 77 -5.78 -8.59 3.32
C ALA A 77 -6.59 -7.29 3.27
N ILE A 78 -6.46 -6.55 2.17
CA ILE A 78 -7.30 -5.38 1.88
C ILE A 78 -7.99 -5.56 0.53
N PRO A 79 -9.19 -5.01 0.33
CA PRO A 79 -9.78 -4.94 -1.00
C PRO A 79 -8.82 -4.20 -1.93
N GLY A 80 -8.43 -4.89 -2.98
CA GLY A 80 -7.50 -4.41 -3.99
C GLY A 80 -7.70 -5.17 -5.28
N LYS A 81 -6.74 -5.04 -6.19
CA LYS A 81 -6.78 -5.69 -7.50
C LYS A 81 -5.50 -6.50 -7.68
N VAL A 82 -5.60 -7.63 -8.38
CA VAL A 82 -4.43 -8.31 -8.92
C VAL A 82 -3.63 -7.37 -9.80
N ALA A 83 -2.30 -7.54 -9.85
CA ALA A 83 -1.46 -6.71 -10.68
C ALA A 83 -1.90 -6.71 -12.15
N LEU A 84 -1.85 -5.57 -12.84
CA LEU A 84 -2.41 -5.42 -14.19
C LEU A 84 -1.90 -6.46 -15.19
N TRP A 85 -0.62 -6.82 -15.10
CA TRP A 85 0.04 -7.79 -15.98
C TRP A 85 -0.25 -9.26 -15.64
N LEU A 86 -1.02 -9.50 -14.58
CA LEU A 86 -1.50 -10.80 -14.12
C LEU A 86 -3.03 -10.91 -14.21
N GLU A 87 -3.73 -9.87 -14.69
CA GLU A 87 -5.18 -9.93 -14.89
C GLU A 87 -5.53 -11.05 -15.89
N ASP A 88 -6.46 -11.90 -15.48
CA ASP A 88 -7.10 -12.87 -16.36
C ASP A 88 -8.57 -12.45 -16.58
N PRO A 89 -8.92 -11.88 -17.76
CA PRO A 89 -10.28 -11.44 -18.06
C PRO A 89 -11.35 -12.54 -17.95
N GLU A 90 -10.95 -13.81 -18.09
CA GLU A 90 -11.87 -14.95 -18.06
C GLU A 90 -12.08 -15.49 -16.64
N ALA A 91 -11.24 -15.10 -15.68
CA ALA A 91 -11.34 -15.52 -14.29
C ALA A 91 -12.22 -14.58 -13.45
N ALA A 92 -12.93 -15.15 -12.47
CA ALA A 92 -13.67 -14.37 -11.49
C ALA A 92 -12.74 -13.39 -10.76
N GLY A 93 -13.16 -12.12 -10.64
CA GLY A 93 -12.34 -11.08 -10.02
C GLY A 93 -11.02 -10.81 -10.74
N PHE A 94 -10.94 -11.08 -12.06
CA PHE A 94 -9.73 -10.98 -12.88
C PHE A 94 -8.58 -11.91 -12.44
N GLY A 95 -8.91 -12.98 -11.71
CA GLY A 95 -7.91 -13.90 -11.13
C GLY A 95 -7.36 -13.43 -9.78
N GLY A 96 -7.91 -12.35 -9.21
CA GLY A 96 -7.51 -11.82 -7.91
C GLY A 96 -7.91 -12.69 -6.72
N GLY A 97 -7.17 -12.55 -5.63
CA GLY A 97 -7.38 -13.21 -4.35
C GLY A 97 -6.83 -12.40 -3.16
N PRO A 98 -7.08 -12.85 -1.93
CA PRO A 98 -6.81 -12.06 -0.72
C PRO A 98 -5.34 -11.67 -0.48
N GLU A 99 -4.39 -12.39 -1.08
CA GLU A 99 -2.95 -12.16 -0.93
C GLU A 99 -2.35 -11.29 -2.05
N ASP A 100 -3.14 -10.83 -3.03
CA ASP A 100 -2.65 -9.95 -4.09
C ASP A 100 -2.32 -8.55 -3.60
N THR A 101 -3.12 -8.06 -2.65
CA THR A 101 -2.96 -6.72 -2.10
C THR A 101 -3.13 -6.80 -0.59
N ILE A 102 -2.09 -6.42 0.13
CA ILE A 102 -2.09 -6.40 1.59
C ILE A 102 -1.88 -4.98 2.11
N GLY A 103 -2.51 -4.69 3.24
CA GLY A 103 -2.10 -3.62 4.13
C GLY A 103 -1.06 -4.14 5.13
N LEU A 104 -0.29 -3.23 5.71
CA LEU A 104 0.66 -3.55 6.79
C LEU A 104 0.34 -2.69 8.01
N ALA A 105 0.24 -3.30 9.18
CA ALA A 105 0.40 -2.58 10.44
C ALA A 105 1.85 -2.73 10.90
N LEU A 106 2.58 -1.63 11.02
CA LEU A 106 3.97 -1.57 11.44
C LEU A 106 4.06 -1.00 12.85
N GLY A 107 4.86 -1.63 13.69
CA GLY A 107 5.17 -1.14 15.03
C GLY A 107 6.60 -1.48 15.42
N THR A 108 7.01 -1.03 16.59
CA THR A 108 8.28 -1.40 17.20
C THR A 108 8.03 -2.10 18.53
N THR A 109 8.99 -2.92 18.95
CA THR A 109 8.91 -3.63 20.22
C THR A 109 8.77 -2.62 21.37
N GLY A 110 7.69 -2.74 22.13
CA GLY A 110 7.38 -1.85 23.26
C GLY A 110 6.55 -0.60 22.90
N SER A 111 6.39 -0.27 21.62
CA SER A 111 5.45 0.79 21.22
C SER A 111 4.00 0.29 21.24
N ARG A 112 3.08 1.18 21.59
CA ARG A 112 1.62 0.93 21.55
C ARG A 112 0.96 1.49 20.30
N CYS A 113 1.67 2.34 19.57
CA CYS A 113 1.14 2.98 18.38
C CYS A 113 1.77 2.35 17.14
N ARG A 114 0.96 2.27 16.09
CA ARG A 114 1.32 1.61 14.85
C ARG A 114 1.13 2.55 13.68
N LEU A 115 1.88 2.30 12.63
CA LEU A 115 1.64 2.86 11.31
C LEU A 115 0.89 1.84 10.47
N PHE A 116 -0.30 2.22 10.00
CA PHE A 116 -1.02 1.47 9.00
C PHE A 116 -0.61 1.98 7.61
N TYR A 117 -0.08 1.09 6.78
CA TYR A 117 0.32 1.37 5.41
C TYR A 117 -0.57 0.61 4.44
N MET A 118 -1.39 1.34 3.68
CA MET A 118 -2.36 0.82 2.72
C MET A 118 -2.33 1.65 1.44
N PRO A 119 -1.28 1.53 0.60
CA PRO A 119 -1.06 2.41 -0.56
C PRO A 119 -2.02 2.15 -1.73
N GLY A 120 -2.65 0.98 -1.78
CA GLY A 120 -3.63 0.62 -2.81
C GLY A 120 -4.83 -0.07 -2.16
N CYS A 121 -5.99 0.57 -2.16
CA CYS A 121 -7.19 0.07 -1.49
C CYS A 121 -8.45 0.45 -2.26
N SER A 122 -9.21 -0.54 -2.73
CA SER A 122 -10.41 -0.33 -3.57
C SER A 122 -11.69 -0.09 -2.76
N ALA A 123 -11.71 -0.52 -1.50
CA ALA A 123 -12.86 -0.39 -0.61
C ALA A 123 -12.42 -0.48 0.85
N LEU A 124 -13.21 0.12 1.75
CA LEU A 124 -12.90 0.16 3.18
C LEU A 124 -13.98 -0.52 4.05
N PRO A 125 -13.98 -1.86 4.15
CA PRO A 125 -14.82 -2.60 5.07
C PRO A 125 -14.58 -2.19 6.53
N ASP A 126 -15.62 -2.27 7.37
CA ASP A 126 -15.52 -1.94 8.80
C ASP A 126 -14.52 -2.82 9.56
N ALA A 127 -14.28 -4.04 9.07
CA ALA A 127 -13.23 -4.92 9.60
C ALA A 127 -11.82 -4.32 9.48
N ILE A 128 -11.54 -3.49 8.46
CA ILE A 128 -10.26 -2.77 8.36
C ILE A 128 -10.21 -1.65 9.40
N LYS A 129 -11.27 -0.83 9.46
CA LYS A 129 -11.35 0.29 10.42
C LYS A 129 -11.19 -0.18 11.87
N SER A 130 -11.76 -1.33 12.20
CA SER A 130 -11.72 -1.93 13.53
C SER A 130 -10.32 -2.39 13.97
N ARG A 131 -9.34 -2.45 13.05
CA ARG A 131 -7.94 -2.77 13.39
C ARG A 131 -7.21 -1.59 14.01
N LEU A 132 -7.63 -0.36 13.72
CA LEU A 132 -6.92 0.85 14.11
C LEU A 132 -7.45 1.35 15.47
N ALA A 133 -6.53 1.84 16.28
CA ALA A 133 -6.79 2.53 17.54
C ALA A 133 -6.49 4.03 17.41
N ARG A 134 -6.96 4.83 18.36
CA ARG A 134 -6.80 6.29 18.35
C ARG A 134 -5.35 6.78 18.23
N GLY A 135 -4.40 6.04 18.81
CA GLY A 135 -2.97 6.37 18.75
C GLY A 135 -2.30 5.99 17.43
N ASP A 136 -2.96 5.25 16.56
CA ASP A 136 -2.35 4.79 15.32
C ASP A 136 -2.31 5.91 14.26
N SER A 137 -1.32 5.82 13.38
CA SER A 137 -1.17 6.67 12.20
C SER A 137 -1.47 5.89 10.92
N LEU A 138 -1.92 6.59 9.88
CA LEU A 138 -2.36 5.99 8.63
C LEU A 138 -1.70 6.66 7.41
N LEU A 139 -1.07 5.85 6.56
CA LEU A 139 -0.75 6.14 5.17
C LEU A 139 -1.74 5.37 4.29
N PHE A 140 -2.63 6.09 3.60
CA PHE A 140 -3.71 5.50 2.81
C PHE A 140 -3.61 5.88 1.34
N ASP A 141 -4.18 5.03 0.49
CA ASP A 141 -4.34 5.23 -0.95
C ASP A 141 -4.92 6.62 -1.25
N GLY A 142 -4.14 7.42 -1.96
CA GLY A 142 -4.51 8.74 -2.46
C GLY A 142 -4.48 8.81 -3.98
N THR A 143 -4.62 7.69 -4.69
CA THR A 143 -4.34 7.61 -6.13
C THR A 143 -5.12 8.63 -6.94
N THR A 144 -6.42 8.75 -6.73
CA THR A 144 -7.28 9.70 -7.45
C THR A 144 -8.17 10.49 -6.49
N PHE A 145 -8.46 11.74 -6.84
CA PHE A 145 -9.38 12.59 -6.10
C PHE A 145 -10.84 12.25 -6.38
N THR A 146 -11.20 12.03 -7.65
CA THR A 146 -12.55 11.62 -8.09
C THR A 146 -12.53 10.28 -8.81
N GLU A 147 -13.71 9.65 -8.89
CA GLU A 147 -13.89 8.36 -9.58
C GLU A 147 -13.47 8.40 -11.05
N ASP A 148 -13.66 9.53 -11.73
CA ASP A 148 -13.46 9.74 -13.16
C ASP A 148 -12.21 10.58 -13.49
N GLU A 149 -11.32 10.83 -12.51
CA GLU A 149 -10.17 11.74 -12.67
C GLU A 149 -9.31 11.45 -13.90
N MET A 150 -9.00 10.17 -14.14
CA MET A 150 -8.19 9.76 -15.30
C MET A 150 -8.87 10.06 -16.64
N ILE A 151 -10.20 9.94 -16.68
CA ILE A 151 -11.02 10.20 -17.87
C ILE A 151 -11.09 11.71 -18.10
N SER A 152 -11.41 12.46 -17.06
CA SER A 152 -11.55 13.92 -17.10
C SER A 152 -10.25 14.65 -17.41
N SER A 153 -9.11 14.09 -16.99
CA SER A 153 -7.76 14.61 -17.33
C SER A 153 -7.25 14.16 -18.70
N GLY A 154 -7.91 13.19 -19.35
CA GLY A 154 -7.45 12.59 -20.61
C GLY A 154 -6.24 11.65 -20.47
N ALA A 155 -5.79 11.35 -19.24
CA ALA A 155 -4.65 10.48 -18.97
C ALA A 155 -4.99 8.99 -19.06
N GLY A 156 -6.28 8.62 -19.07
CA GLY A 156 -6.71 7.24 -19.19
C GLY A 156 -8.22 7.09 -19.41
N SER A 157 -8.66 5.86 -19.63
CA SER A 157 -10.08 5.52 -19.86
C SER A 157 -10.74 4.76 -18.71
N LYS A 158 -9.98 4.45 -17.65
CA LYS A 158 -10.43 3.66 -16.51
C LYS A 158 -10.84 4.58 -15.36
N THR A 159 -11.92 4.23 -14.66
CA THR A 159 -12.28 4.87 -13.39
C THR A 159 -11.37 4.39 -12.26
N ALA A 160 -11.35 5.13 -11.13
CA ALA A 160 -10.62 4.76 -9.92
C ALA A 160 -10.94 3.33 -9.47
N SER A 161 -12.22 3.00 -9.36
CA SER A 161 -12.66 1.65 -8.97
C SER A 161 -12.18 0.58 -9.95
N ARG A 162 -12.15 0.87 -11.26
CA ARG A 162 -11.64 -0.08 -12.27
C ARG A 162 -10.14 -0.32 -12.14
N MET A 163 -9.40 0.68 -11.67
CA MET A 163 -7.97 0.54 -11.37
C MET A 163 -7.71 -0.14 -10.01
N GLY A 164 -8.74 -0.29 -9.17
CA GLY A 164 -8.63 -0.91 -7.85
C GLY A 164 -8.37 0.10 -6.72
N HIS A 165 -8.77 1.36 -6.92
CA HIS A 165 -8.56 2.45 -5.96
C HIS A 165 -9.88 3.06 -5.49
N LEU A 166 -9.91 3.46 -4.22
CA LEU A 166 -10.99 4.24 -3.64
C LEU A 166 -10.69 5.73 -3.86
N PRO A 167 -11.55 6.50 -4.55
CA PRO A 167 -11.31 7.94 -4.72
C PRO A 167 -11.32 8.66 -3.38
N ILE A 168 -10.52 9.73 -3.26
CA ILE A 168 -10.42 10.53 -2.02
C ILE A 168 -11.77 11.15 -1.65
N SER A 169 -12.47 11.72 -2.62
CA SER A 169 -13.66 12.54 -2.44
C SER A 169 -14.98 11.82 -2.79
N GLY A 170 -16.10 12.52 -2.56
CA GLY A 170 -17.44 12.01 -2.80
C GLY A 170 -18.06 11.30 -1.59
N ALA A 171 -19.38 11.08 -1.64
CA ALA A 171 -20.15 10.53 -0.52
C ALA A 171 -19.72 9.12 -0.09
N ARG A 172 -19.04 8.39 -0.97
CA ARG A 172 -18.46 7.06 -0.70
C ARG A 172 -16.93 7.06 -0.81
N GLY A 173 -16.29 8.23 -0.87
CA GLY A 173 -14.84 8.33 -0.97
C GLY A 173 -14.12 8.08 0.35
N ALA A 174 -12.79 7.99 0.29
CA ALA A 174 -11.94 7.72 1.45
C ALA A 174 -12.19 8.71 2.60
N VAL A 175 -12.28 10.01 2.31
CA VAL A 175 -12.50 11.04 3.35
C VAL A 175 -13.79 10.80 4.11
N ALA A 176 -14.89 10.54 3.40
CA ALA A 176 -16.19 10.26 4.02
C ALA A 176 -16.19 8.92 4.78
N GLN A 177 -15.54 7.88 4.23
CA GLN A 177 -15.52 6.57 4.86
C GLN A 177 -14.67 6.51 6.14
N TRP A 178 -13.65 7.34 6.26
CA TRP A 178 -12.83 7.48 7.47
C TRP A 178 -13.38 8.51 8.47
N GLU A 179 -14.50 9.15 8.18
CA GLU A 179 -15.15 10.07 9.12
C GLU A 179 -15.49 9.35 10.44
N GLY A 180 -15.26 10.02 11.57
CA GLY A 180 -15.47 9.45 12.91
C GLY A 180 -14.38 8.50 13.41
N VAL A 181 -13.44 8.07 12.56
CA VAL A 181 -12.28 7.28 13.01
C VAL A 181 -11.18 8.23 13.49
N SER A 182 -11.00 8.31 14.81
CA SER A 182 -9.93 9.11 15.41
C SER A 182 -8.60 8.38 15.25
N LEU A 183 -7.62 9.03 14.64
CA LEU A 183 -6.25 8.55 14.43
C LEU A 183 -5.29 9.69 14.77
N GLN A 184 -4.05 9.37 15.14
CA GLN A 184 -3.03 10.38 15.42
C GLN A 184 -2.69 11.17 14.16
N ARG A 185 -2.60 10.48 13.01
CA ARG A 185 -2.31 11.08 11.72
C ARG A 185 -2.98 10.32 10.58
N LYS A 186 -3.45 11.07 9.58
CA LYS A 186 -4.00 10.53 8.33
C LYS A 186 -3.31 11.21 7.15
N LEU A 187 -2.59 10.45 6.35
CA LEU A 187 -1.86 10.94 5.18
C LEU A 187 -2.26 10.14 3.94
N PHE A 188 -2.45 10.83 2.83
CA PHE A 188 -2.55 10.19 1.52
C PHE A 188 -1.15 9.98 0.94
N ILE A 189 -0.89 8.77 0.42
CA ILE A 189 0.30 8.36 -0.31
C ILE A 189 -0.10 7.76 -1.66
N HIS A 190 0.86 7.45 -2.53
CA HIS A 190 0.60 6.79 -3.82
C HIS A 190 -0.35 7.61 -4.71
N MET A 191 -0.15 8.93 -4.75
CA MET A 191 -0.99 9.84 -5.54
C MET A 191 -0.61 9.79 -7.01
N ASN A 192 -1.59 9.62 -7.89
CA ASN A 192 -1.36 9.70 -9.32
C ASN A 192 -1.02 11.14 -9.72
N ASN A 193 -0.26 11.30 -10.81
CA ASN A 193 0.16 12.61 -11.32
C ASN A 193 -1.03 13.52 -11.73
N THR A 194 -2.20 12.95 -12.01
CA THR A 194 -3.43 13.70 -12.34
C THR A 194 -4.13 14.30 -11.13
N ASN A 195 -3.73 13.93 -9.91
CA ASN A 195 -4.50 14.24 -8.72
C ASN A 195 -4.32 15.72 -8.32
N PRO A 196 -5.40 16.54 -8.31
CA PRO A 196 -5.32 17.97 -8.02
C PRO A 196 -4.89 18.28 -6.58
N VAL A 197 -4.91 17.31 -5.66
CA VAL A 197 -4.38 17.50 -4.30
C VAL A 197 -2.86 17.76 -4.29
N LEU A 198 -2.16 17.41 -5.37
CA LEU A 198 -0.73 17.70 -5.54
C LEU A 198 -0.45 19.21 -5.66
N LEU A 199 -1.44 20.00 -6.07
CA LEU A 199 -1.35 21.45 -6.14
C LEU A 199 -1.61 22.05 -4.73
N PRO A 200 -0.63 22.72 -4.10
CA PRO A 200 -0.74 23.15 -2.70
C PRO A 200 -1.89 24.12 -2.41
N ASP A 201 -2.33 24.87 -3.41
CA ASP A 201 -3.35 25.92 -3.36
C ASP A 201 -4.71 25.48 -3.95
N SER A 202 -4.87 24.21 -4.31
CA SER A 202 -6.12 23.71 -4.88
C SER A 202 -7.24 23.60 -3.84
N LYS A 203 -8.48 23.64 -4.32
CA LYS A 203 -9.67 23.46 -3.47
C LYS A 203 -9.71 22.04 -2.90
N GLU A 204 -9.18 21.08 -3.64
CA GLU A 204 -9.04 19.68 -3.29
C GLU A 204 -8.04 19.49 -2.15
N ARG A 205 -6.90 20.20 -2.19
CA ARG A 205 -5.94 20.24 -1.08
C ARG A 205 -6.56 20.87 0.17
N ALA A 206 -7.32 21.96 0.02
CA ALA A 206 -8.05 22.59 1.12
C ALA A 206 -9.13 21.65 1.71
N PHE A 207 -9.84 20.91 0.86
CA PHE A 207 -10.86 19.94 1.26
C PHE A 207 -10.29 18.83 2.15
N ILE A 208 -9.20 18.17 1.75
CA ILE A 208 -8.62 17.10 2.56
C ILE A 208 -8.09 17.63 3.90
N ARG A 209 -7.48 18.82 3.91
CA ARG A 209 -6.99 19.49 5.14
C ARG A 209 -8.11 19.80 6.11
N ALA A 210 -9.24 20.28 5.63
CA ALA A 210 -10.42 20.53 6.45
C ALA A 210 -10.95 19.24 7.12
N ALA A 211 -10.75 18.08 6.50
CA ALA A 211 -11.10 16.77 7.05
C ALA A 211 -10.00 16.12 7.93
N GLY A 212 -8.94 16.87 8.25
CA GLY A 212 -7.82 16.40 9.07
C GLY A 212 -6.90 15.40 8.35
N TRP A 213 -6.84 15.47 7.02
CA TRP A 213 -5.89 14.73 6.19
C TRP A 213 -4.79 15.66 5.66
N ASP A 214 -3.61 15.09 5.40
CA ASP A 214 -2.58 15.74 4.59
C ASP A 214 -2.06 14.76 3.53
N THR A 215 -1.08 15.17 2.73
CA THR A 215 -0.40 14.28 1.78
C THR A 215 1.04 14.04 2.18
N THR A 216 1.59 12.91 1.74
CA THR A 216 3.03 12.68 1.77
C THR A 216 3.74 13.48 0.68
N TYR A 217 5.07 13.56 0.80
CA TYR A 217 5.98 14.07 -0.21
C TYR A 217 7.32 13.34 -0.10
N ASP A 218 8.12 13.36 -1.16
CA ASP A 218 9.41 12.67 -1.18
C ASP A 218 10.37 13.30 -0.17
N GLY A 219 11.00 12.46 0.67
CA GLY A 219 11.86 12.90 1.78
C GLY A 219 11.10 13.32 3.04
N MET A 220 9.79 13.10 3.12
CA MET A 220 9.03 13.31 4.35
C MET A 220 9.47 12.32 5.43
N GLU A 221 9.81 12.83 6.61
CA GLU A 221 10.09 12.05 7.81
C GLU A 221 9.02 12.32 8.88
N PHE A 222 8.63 11.30 9.64
CA PHE A 222 7.78 11.48 10.80
C PHE A 222 7.96 10.36 11.82
N CYS A 223 7.75 10.71 13.09
CA CYS A 223 7.71 9.74 14.18
C CYS A 223 6.31 9.14 14.31
N VAL A 224 6.28 7.86 14.63
CA VAL A 224 5.09 7.14 15.10
C VAL A 224 5.34 6.98 16.60
N GLU A 225 4.61 7.74 17.42
CA GLU A 225 4.87 7.88 18.87
C GLU A 225 4.36 6.69 19.66
#